data_AF-A0A1L7ANK1-F1
#
_entry.id   AF-A0A1L7ANK1-F1
#
_cell.length_a   1.000
_cell.length_b   1.000
_cell.length_c   1.000
_cell.angle_alpha   90.00
_cell.angle_beta   90.00
_cell.angle_gamma   90.00
#
_symmetry.space_group_name_H-M   'P 1'
#
loop_
_entity.id
_entity.type
_entity.pdbx_description
1 polymer ?
#
loop_
_entity_poly.entity_id
_entity_poly.type
_entity_poly.pdbx_seq_one_letter_code
_entity_poly.pdbx_strand_id
1 'polypeptide(L)'
;MVDVSDDASGRGYRRVEVLTGPGRRRRWSEEAKARIVAETLAPGAVIAEVARRWQVCSQQVFTWRREMRHNTPPAFVPIVAEPSVAPREPTMFSTSSS
;
A
#
# COMPACT_ATOMS: atom_id res chain seq x y z
N MET A 1 -6.20 -10.34 28.21
CA MET A 1 -5.74 -11.22 27.13
C MET A 1 -4.51 -10.60 26.50
N VAL A 2 -3.32 -11.12 26.83
CA VAL A 2 -2.08 -10.68 26.20
C VAL A 2 -2.07 -11.22 24.77
N ASP A 3 -2.36 -10.37 23.78
CA ASP A 3 -2.21 -10.75 22.38
C ASP A 3 -0.71 -10.85 22.08
N VAL A 4 -0.19 -12.07 22.17
CA VAL A 4 1.19 -12.42 21.87
C VAL A 4 1.26 -12.86 20.41
N SER A 5 1.12 -11.91 19.50
CA SER A 5 1.36 -12.18 18.08
C SER A 5 2.84 -11.94 17.74
N ASP A 6 3.63 -12.99 17.94
CA ASP A 6 5.01 -13.15 17.41
C ASP A 6 4.89 -13.54 15.93
N ASP A 7 4.78 -12.55 15.03
CA ASP A 7 5.07 -12.79 13.61
C ASP A 7 6.59 -12.70 13.40
N ALA A 8 7.29 -13.70 13.92
CA ALA A 8 8.64 -14.01 13.52
C ALA A 8 8.57 -14.77 12.19
N SER A 9 8.44 -14.04 11.09
CA SER A 9 8.61 -14.58 9.73
C SER A 9 10.07 -15.01 9.48
N GLY A 10 10.47 -16.11 10.13
CA GLY A 10 11.71 -16.84 9.91
C GLY A 10 11.60 -17.79 8.72
N ARG A 11 11.37 -17.26 7.51
CA ARG A 11 11.53 -18.06 6.28
C ARG A 11 11.99 -17.20 5.10
N GLY A 12 13.31 -17.16 4.91
CA GLY A 12 13.90 -17.00 3.58
C GLY A 12 14.18 -15.57 3.09
N TYR A 13 14.89 -14.75 3.86
CA TYR A 13 15.89 -13.79 3.36
C TYR A 13 16.69 -13.25 4.56
N ARG A 14 18.01 -13.13 4.46
CA ARG A 14 18.80 -12.38 5.45
C ARG A 14 18.40 -10.92 5.33
N ARG A 15 17.65 -10.37 6.29
CA ARG A 15 17.53 -8.91 6.45
C ARG A 15 18.16 -8.48 7.75
N VAL A 16 18.96 -7.44 7.61
CA VAL A 16 19.77 -6.78 8.63
C VAL A 16 18.97 -6.62 9.93
N GLU A 17 19.41 -7.32 10.98
CA GLU A 17 18.99 -7.08 12.34
C GLU A 17 19.68 -5.80 12.84
N VAL A 18 18.96 -4.68 12.85
CA VAL A 18 19.37 -3.53 13.68
C VAL A 18 18.61 -3.66 15.01
N LEU A 19 19.03 -4.61 15.84
CA LEU A 19 18.67 -4.66 17.26
C LEU A 19 19.61 -3.72 18.03
N THR A 20 19.29 -2.43 18.06
CA THR A 20 19.98 -1.51 18.99
C THR A 20 19.21 -1.45 20.30
N GLY A 21 19.46 -2.42 21.20
CA GLY A 21 19.00 -2.34 22.59
C GLY A 21 19.01 -3.67 23.35
N PRO A 22 19.59 -3.74 24.56
CA PRO A 22 19.59 -4.95 25.37
C PRO A 22 18.20 -5.15 26.01
N GLY A 23 17.60 -6.33 25.81
CA GLY A 23 16.71 -6.89 26.84
C GLY A 23 15.20 -6.67 26.77
N ARG A 24 14.55 -6.63 25.59
CA ARG A 24 13.18 -7.19 25.39
C ARG A 24 12.78 -7.03 23.94
N ARG A 25 12.45 -8.13 23.23
CA ARG A 25 11.72 -8.04 21.96
C ARG A 25 10.48 -7.20 22.19
N ARG A 26 10.43 -5.99 21.62
CA ARG A 26 9.27 -5.10 21.70
C ARG A 26 8.10 -5.85 21.07
N ARG A 27 7.08 -6.19 21.87
CA ARG A 27 5.87 -6.85 21.40
C ARG A 27 4.97 -5.79 20.78
N TRP A 28 4.53 -6.02 19.55
CA TRP A 28 3.63 -5.12 18.82
C TRP A 28 2.22 -5.67 18.90
N SER A 29 1.30 -4.90 19.51
CA SER A 29 -0.14 -5.20 19.42
C SER A 29 -0.64 -4.96 18.00
N GLU A 30 -1.73 -5.62 17.60
CA GLU A 30 -2.39 -5.37 16.31
C GLU A 30 -2.73 -3.89 16.11
N GLU A 31 -3.17 -3.20 17.16
CA GLU A 31 -3.44 -1.76 17.12
C GLU A 31 -2.16 -0.94 16.82
N ALA A 32 -1.03 -1.30 17.44
CA ALA A 32 0.23 -0.62 17.19
C ALA A 32 0.73 -0.88 15.75
N LYS A 33 0.59 -2.12 15.27
CA LYS A 33 0.88 -2.46 13.86
C LYS A 33 0.00 -1.65 12.92
N ALA A 34 -1.30 -1.55 13.19
CA ALA A 34 -2.26 -0.82 12.37
C ALA A 34 -1.93 0.68 12.31
N ARG A 35 -1.54 1.27 13.44
CA ARG A 35 -1.11 2.68 13.50
C ARG A 35 0.13 2.94 12.66
N ILE A 36 1.13 2.07 12.75
CA ILE A 36 2.36 2.17 11.94
C ILE A 36 2.01 2.03 10.45
N VAL A 37 1.18 1.06 10.08
CA VAL A 37 0.76 0.86 8.68
C VAL A 37 -0.02 2.07 8.17
N ALA A 38 -0.99 2.60 8.94
CA ALA A 38 -1.75 3.78 8.57
C ALA A 38 -0.85 5.00 8.31
N GLU A 39 0.17 5.20 9.13
CA GLU A 39 1.15 6.28 8.93
C GLU A 39 1.94 6.11 7.62
N THR A 40 2.26 4.88 7.22
CA THR A 40 2.90 4.63 5.91
C THR A 40 1.99 4.82 4.70
N LEU A 41 0.67 4.91 4.91
CA LEU A 41 -0.30 5.13 3.84
C LEU A 41 -0.58 6.61 3.58
N ALA A 42 -0.05 7.52 4.42
CA ALA A 42 -0.20 8.95 4.20
C ALA A 42 0.52 9.41 2.91
N PRO A 43 -0.02 10.40 2.18
CA PRO A 43 0.62 10.96 0.99
C PRO A 43 2.03 11.47 1.31
N GLY A 44 3.03 11.03 0.53
CA GLY A 44 4.44 11.41 0.72
C GLY A 44 5.17 10.68 1.86
N ALA A 45 4.52 9.73 2.56
CA ALA A 45 5.16 8.98 3.62
C ALA A 45 6.26 8.03 3.10
N VAL A 46 7.44 8.09 3.72
CA VAL A 46 8.54 7.17 3.45
C VAL A 46 8.55 6.06 4.50
N ILE A 47 8.32 4.81 4.06
CA ILE A 47 8.25 3.63 4.94
C ILE A 47 9.51 3.51 5.83
N ALA A 48 10.70 3.78 5.28
CA ALA A 48 11.95 3.71 6.05
C ALA A 48 12.05 4.78 7.15
N GLU A 49 11.44 5.95 6.98
CA GLU A 49 11.39 6.99 8.02
C GLU A 49 10.42 6.63 9.12
N VAL A 50 9.23 6.14 8.76
CA VAL A 50 8.25 5.62 9.72
C VAL A 50 8.88 4.47 10.51
N ALA A 51 9.52 3.53 9.83
CA ALA A 51 10.18 2.38 10.44
C ALA A 51 11.27 2.79 11.45
N ARG A 52 12.11 3.78 11.10
CA ARG A 52 13.11 4.35 12.03
C ARG A 52 12.48 5.01 13.25
N ARG A 53 11.38 5.77 13.09
CA ARG A 53 10.70 6.41 14.23
C ARG A 53 10.12 5.39 15.22
N TRP A 54 9.57 4.30 14.69
CA TRP A 54 9.00 3.22 15.50
C TRP A 54 10.02 2.15 15.93
N GLN A 55 11.29 2.27 15.52
CA GLN A 55 12.34 1.29 15.78
C GLN A 55 11.94 -0.13 15.30
N VAL A 56 11.35 -0.20 14.10
CA VAL A 56 10.96 -1.43 13.41
C VAL A 56 11.71 -1.57 12.10
N CYS A 57 11.87 -2.80 11.62
CA CYS A 57 12.44 -3.03 10.30
C CYS A 57 11.41 -2.71 9.21
N SER A 58 11.79 -1.97 8.17
CA SER A 58 10.89 -1.62 7.05
C SER A 58 10.23 -2.83 6.40
N GLN A 59 10.94 -3.96 6.34
CA GLN A 59 10.43 -5.26 5.90
C GLN A 59 9.20 -5.71 6.67
N GLN A 60 9.23 -5.59 7.99
CA GLN A 60 8.15 -6.04 8.85
C GLN A 60 6.90 -5.17 8.62
N VAL A 61 7.08 -3.88 8.38
CA VAL A 61 5.99 -2.97 7.98
C VAL A 61 5.40 -3.37 6.62
N PHE A 62 6.21 -3.80 5.65
CA PHE A 62 5.70 -4.33 4.38
C PHE A 62 4.88 -5.62 4.57
N THR A 63 5.34 -6.52 5.43
CA THR A 63 4.61 -7.75 5.77
C THR A 63 3.25 -7.42 6.39
N TRP A 64 3.20 -6.57 7.42
CA TRP A 64 1.94 -6.14 8.05
C TRP A 64 0.99 -5.46 7.07
N ARG A 65 1.50 -4.62 6.17
CA ARG A 65 0.68 -3.98 5.13
C ARG A 65 0.09 -5.01 4.17
N ARG A 66 0.78 -6.11 3.88
CA ARG A 66 0.24 -7.20 3.05
C ARG A 66 -0.84 -7.97 3.80
N GLU A 67 -0.59 -8.35 5.04
CA GLU A 67 -1.53 -9.07 5.91
C GLU A 67 -2.84 -8.30 6.08
N MET A 68 -2.76 -7.00 6.37
CA MET A 68 -3.95 -6.16 6.55
C MET A 68 -4.74 -5.92 5.26
N ARG A 69 -4.09 -6.00 4.09
CA ARG A 69 -4.78 -5.89 2.79
C ARG A 69 -5.55 -7.15 2.42
N HIS A 70 -5.11 -8.34 2.87
CA HIS A 70 -5.82 -9.59 2.61
C HIS A 70 -7.21 -9.67 3.27
N ASN A 71 -7.47 -8.81 4.27
CA ASN A 71 -8.80 -8.68 4.87
C ASN A 71 -9.78 -7.80 4.07
N THR A 72 -9.34 -7.15 2.98
CA THR A 72 -10.22 -6.35 2.11
C THR A 72 -10.27 -7.00 0.73
N PRO A 73 -11.43 -7.50 0.26
CA PRO A 73 -11.54 -8.01 -1.10
C PRO A 73 -11.19 -6.89 -2.09
N PRO A 74 -10.46 -7.18 -3.18
CA PRO A 74 -10.12 -6.16 -4.17
C PRO A 74 -11.40 -5.53 -4.72
N ALA A 75 -11.58 -4.22 -4.50
CA ALA A 75 -12.68 -3.48 -5.09
C ALA A 75 -12.43 -3.34 -6.60
N PHE A 76 -13.37 -3.81 -7.41
CA PHE A 76 -13.35 -3.57 -8.85
C PHE A 76 -13.64 -2.10 -9.11
N VAL A 77 -12.68 -1.36 -9.68
CA VAL A 77 -12.88 0.02 -10.14
C VAL A 77 -13.11 -0.03 -11.65
N PRO A 78 -14.33 0.21 -12.15
CA PRO A 78 -14.60 0.23 -13.59
C PRO A 78 -13.89 1.43 -14.24
N ILE A 79 -13.13 1.17 -15.31
CA ILE A 79 -12.60 2.23 -16.18
C ILE A 79 -13.76 2.71 -17.05
N VAL A 80 -14.19 3.96 -16.84
CA VAL A 80 -15.16 4.61 -17.74
C VAL A 80 -14.38 5.19 -18.91
N ALA A 81 -14.60 4.64 -20.11
CA ALA A 81 -14.11 5.27 -21.33
C ALA A 81 -14.96 6.52 -21.60
N GLU A 82 -14.33 7.69 -21.53
CA GLU A 82 -14.89 8.93 -22.08
C GLU A 82 -15.19 8.71 -23.56
N PRO A 83 -16.44 8.83 -24.04
CA PRO A 83 -16.73 8.73 -25.46
C PRO A 83 -16.07 9.91 -26.18
N SER A 84 -14.94 9.64 -26.81
CA SER A 84 -14.30 10.54 -27.77
C SER A 84 -15.34 10.91 -28.83
N VAL A 85 -15.83 12.15 -28.78
CA VAL A 85 -16.78 12.72 -29.73
C VAL A 85 -16.37 12.35 -31.16
N ALA A 86 -17.32 11.76 -31.90
CA ALA A 86 -17.14 11.20 -33.22
C ALA A 86 -16.53 12.20 -34.23
N PRO A 87 -15.82 11.71 -35.27
CA PRO A 87 -15.31 12.56 -36.34
C PRO A 87 -16.47 13.31 -37.00
N ARG A 88 -16.35 14.64 -37.08
CA ARG A 88 -17.29 15.48 -37.83
C ARG A 88 -17.20 15.06 -39.29
N GLU A 89 -18.25 14.45 -39.83
CA GLU A 89 -18.31 14.17 -41.26
C GLU A 89 -18.15 15.50 -42.02
N PRO A 90 -17.20 15.60 -42.96
CA PRO A 90 -17.07 16.79 -43.78
C PRO A 90 -18.35 16.92 -44.59
N THR A 91 -19.07 18.01 -44.34
CA THR A 91 -20.30 18.40 -45.03
C THR A 91 -20.05 18.37 -46.54
N MET A 92 -20.67 17.41 -47.24
CA MET A 92 -20.67 17.39 -48.69
C MET A 92 -21.38 18.66 -49.19
N PHE A 93 -20.61 19.58 -49.77
CA PHE A 93 -21.15 20.70 -50.53
C PHE A 93 -21.88 20.13 -51.75
N SER A 94 -23.22 20.21 -51.70
CA SER A 94 -24.05 20.09 -52.89
C SER A 94 -23.81 21.33 -53.75
N THR A 95 -22.93 21.22 -54.74
CA THR A 95 -22.97 22.13 -55.89
C THR A 95 -24.04 21.61 -56.83
N SER A 96 -25.18 22.27 -56.79
CA SER A 96 -26.10 22.36 -57.93
C SER A 96 -25.32 22.87 -59.13
N SER A 97 -25.18 22.07 -60.19
CA SER A 97 -24.90 22.62 -61.52
C SER A 97 -26.19 22.57 -62.33
N SER A 98 -26.63 23.77 -62.70
CA SER A 98 -27.51 24.01 -63.84
C SER A 98 -26.72 23.90 -65.14
#